data_AF-A0A4P7NQZ5-F1
#
_entry.id   AF-A0A4P7NQZ5-F1
#
_cell.length_a   1.000
_cell.length_b   1.000
_cell.length_c   1.000
_cell.angle_alpha   90.00
_cell.angle_beta   90.00
_cell.angle_gamma   90.00
#
_symmetry.space_group_name_H-M   'P 1'
#
loop_
_entity.id
_entity.type
_entity.pdbx_description
1 polymer ?
#
loop_
_entity_poly.entity_id
_entity_poly.type
_entity_poly.pdbx_seq_one_letter_code
_entity_poly.pdbx_strand_id
1 'polypeptide(L)'
;MSRCQQVGRTVTRCLRPQQHLAMATPSMSMASRSFSSTAGRRDDVATTAIPPPENKNISPARTPAAAKTTEASTGPAAAPSPPPASAAGQAAPAGSGSSDSQPAASTDGPTLAPKDPMVGSRRKQAAIAIADQSIPFAQLPFQCFQEARKVLHADRQEKIVQIVREAAKIKALEARDPETVTGGDRMKQMRLESMREYLNMLKVQADINDPEVKRRFEDGLGDMNKPVYRHLAEQKWRGLPYRVIKQRIEQFSIIPDLLPKFEPVMDVQMSFRQRKTPPGTVVDSLTSEKPPTLRVQVFNKGERLVTVAVIDNDVPVVDKDGFARRCHFLAANIPIDPTTKAIPLMMIRDEQKHLAVPWLPPFSQKGAPKHRLSIFIMEQKNNEIIDVAKLREAYIRSSNPDPAKNPNKFSIKSLKDKFPALEPVGFNIFRTEWDEYTADVMARNNIPGADVEFKHARVHSMKPERGPRGWEAKRQGPKYRHLWKYTHRIATPKRKFVK
;
A
#
# COMPACT_ATOMS: atom_id res chain seq x y z
N MET A 1 -53.02 -41.65 -35.87
CA MET A 1 -53.44 -42.60 -34.81
C MET A 1 -52.55 -42.37 -33.58
N SER A 2 -53.17 -42.32 -32.39
CA SER A 2 -52.63 -42.41 -31.01
C SER A 2 -51.43 -41.53 -30.60
N ARG A 3 -51.66 -40.49 -29.78
CA ARG A 3 -51.62 -40.45 -28.29
C ARG A 3 -50.18 -40.40 -27.75
N CYS A 4 -49.72 -39.24 -27.27
CA CYS A 4 -49.88 -38.68 -25.91
C CYS A 4 -49.09 -39.41 -24.82
N GLN A 5 -48.06 -38.77 -24.25
CA GLN A 5 -48.16 -38.20 -22.88
C GLN A 5 -46.93 -37.36 -22.49
N GLN A 6 -47.23 -36.16 -21.99
CA GLN A 6 -46.38 -35.31 -21.15
C GLN A 6 -46.34 -35.86 -19.72
N VAL A 7 -45.22 -35.70 -19.03
CA VAL A 7 -45.10 -35.32 -17.59
C VAL A 7 -43.72 -34.67 -17.46
N GLY A 8 -43.45 -33.52 -16.85
CA GLY A 8 -44.13 -32.78 -15.79
C GLY A 8 -43.09 -32.46 -14.71
N ARG A 9 -42.88 -31.17 -14.49
CA ARG A 9 -41.86 -30.47 -13.66
C ARG A 9 -41.71 -30.99 -12.21
N THR A 10 -40.64 -30.57 -11.52
CA THR A 10 -40.78 -29.59 -10.41
C THR A 10 -39.47 -28.85 -10.09
N VAL A 11 -39.58 -27.53 -10.14
CA VAL A 11 -38.65 -26.57 -9.54
C VAL A 11 -39.12 -26.37 -8.09
N THR A 12 -38.32 -26.78 -7.11
CA THR A 12 -38.61 -26.52 -5.69
C THR A 12 -37.90 -25.26 -5.23
N ARG A 13 -38.76 -24.27 -4.98
CA ARG A 13 -38.53 -22.99 -4.32
C ARG A 13 -38.54 -23.24 -2.81
N CYS A 14 -37.44 -22.93 -2.10
CA CYS A 14 -37.47 -22.84 -0.64
C CYS A 14 -37.44 -21.37 -0.22
N LEU A 15 -38.64 -20.88 0.09
CA LEU A 15 -38.89 -19.63 0.82
C LEU A 15 -38.50 -19.84 2.29
N ARG A 16 -37.68 -18.94 2.85
CA ARG A 16 -37.57 -18.76 4.30
C ARG A 16 -38.59 -17.70 4.73
N PRO A 17 -39.43 -17.97 5.74
CA PRO A 17 -40.40 -17.00 6.24
C PRO A 17 -39.72 -15.92 7.09
N GLN A 18 -40.08 -14.70 6.76
CA GLN A 18 -39.83 -13.46 7.49
C GLN A 18 -40.86 -13.39 8.62
N GLN A 19 -40.42 -13.43 9.89
CA GLN A 19 -41.28 -13.14 11.02
C GLN A 19 -41.37 -11.62 11.20
N HIS A 20 -42.59 -11.11 11.10
CA HIS A 20 -43.01 -9.81 11.60
C HIS A 20 -42.81 -9.74 13.12
N LEU A 21 -42.13 -8.72 13.61
CA LEU A 21 -42.33 -8.20 14.96
C LEU A 21 -42.42 -6.68 14.89
N ALA A 22 -43.51 -6.21 15.48
CA ALA A 22 -44.12 -4.91 15.30
C ALA A 22 -43.36 -3.78 16.00
N MET A 23 -43.70 -2.58 15.55
CA MET A 23 -43.28 -1.29 16.10
C MET A 23 -43.60 -1.14 17.59
N ALA A 24 -42.63 -0.62 18.34
CA ALA A 24 -42.86 0.15 19.57
C ALA A 24 -41.65 1.06 19.85
N THR A 25 -41.81 2.36 19.56
CA THR A 25 -41.25 3.46 20.38
C THR A 25 -42.45 4.05 21.14
N PRO A 26 -42.33 4.79 22.26
CA PRO A 26 -41.16 5.55 22.73
C PRO A 26 -40.87 5.40 24.24
N SER A 27 -39.73 5.92 24.72
CA SER A 27 -39.62 6.49 26.09
C SER A 27 -38.20 7.01 26.33
N MET A 28 -38.07 8.34 26.40
CA MET A 28 -36.95 9.00 27.04
C MET A 28 -36.89 8.63 28.53
N SER A 29 -35.72 8.27 29.04
CA SER A 29 -35.42 8.48 30.46
C SER A 29 -33.98 8.92 30.63
N MET A 30 -33.86 10.13 31.17
CA MET A 30 -32.64 10.71 31.72
C MET A 30 -32.24 9.89 32.94
N ALA A 31 -30.97 9.50 33.02
CA ALA A 31 -30.36 9.05 34.26
C ALA A 31 -29.02 9.76 34.42
N SER A 32 -29.12 10.93 35.05
CA SER A 32 -28.06 11.58 35.79
C SER A 32 -27.47 10.63 36.84
N ARG A 33 -26.15 10.52 36.87
CA ARG A 33 -25.43 10.16 38.10
C ARG A 33 -24.26 11.11 38.30
N SER A 34 -24.52 12.07 39.18
CA SER A 34 -23.54 12.87 39.90
C SER A 34 -23.21 12.15 41.21
N PHE A 35 -21.92 12.08 41.55
CA PHE A 35 -21.39 12.01 42.92
C PHE A 35 -20.17 12.95 42.90
N SER A 36 -20.29 14.20 43.38
CA SER A 36 -20.05 14.64 44.77
C SER A 36 -18.63 14.28 45.22
N SER A 37 -17.67 15.21 45.09
CA SER A 37 -17.32 16.31 46.02
C SER A 37 -16.83 15.82 47.38
N THR A 38 -15.51 15.84 47.58
CA THR A 38 -14.90 16.13 48.88
C THR A 38 -13.73 17.09 48.69
N ALA A 39 -13.64 18.01 49.64
CA ALA A 39 -12.81 19.20 49.67
C ALA A 39 -11.56 19.02 50.54
N GLY A 40 -10.65 19.99 50.44
CA GLY A 40 -9.49 20.20 51.31
C GLY A 40 -8.19 19.77 50.61
N ARG A 41 -7.19 20.63 50.36
CA ARG A 41 -6.70 21.72 51.21
C ARG A 41 -5.83 22.64 50.34
N ARG A 42 -6.08 23.95 50.43
CA ARG A 42 -5.13 25.01 50.07
C ARG A 42 -4.14 25.15 51.23
N ASP A 43 -2.88 25.35 50.92
CA ASP A 43 -1.96 26.16 51.72
C ASP A 43 -0.94 26.80 50.75
N ASP A 44 -0.62 28.05 51.07
CA ASP A 44 -0.10 29.12 50.23
C ASP A 44 1.42 29.10 49.93
N VAL A 45 1.74 29.54 48.70
CA VAL A 45 2.65 30.68 48.37
C VAL A 45 3.93 30.87 49.20
N ALA A 46 5.08 30.81 48.50
CA ALA A 46 6.18 31.75 48.70
C ALA A 46 6.89 32.02 47.37
N THR A 47 6.69 33.24 46.86
CA THR A 47 7.46 33.87 45.79
C THR A 47 8.78 34.39 46.37
N THR A 48 9.92 34.14 45.72
CA THR A 48 11.04 35.10 45.74
C THR A 48 11.86 35.02 44.46
N ALA A 49 12.30 36.20 44.04
CA ALA A 49 12.71 36.58 42.70
C ALA A 49 14.21 36.34 42.37
N ILE A 50 14.48 36.52 41.08
CA ILE A 50 15.76 36.56 40.35
C ILE A 50 16.70 37.67 40.88
N PRO A 51 18.03 37.51 40.73
CA PRO A 51 18.78 38.50 39.93
C PRO A 51 19.77 37.87 38.91
N PRO A 52 20.22 38.63 37.88
CA PRO A 52 21.00 38.14 36.73
C PRO A 52 22.47 38.64 36.78
N PRO A 53 23.22 38.70 35.65
CA PRO A 53 24.18 37.70 35.19
C PRO A 53 25.65 38.17 35.30
N GLU A 54 26.62 37.26 35.21
CA GLU A 54 28.03 37.65 35.04
C GLU A 54 28.70 36.98 33.84
N ASN A 55 29.38 37.87 33.12
CA ASN A 55 30.09 37.76 31.86
C ASN A 55 31.48 37.14 32.08
N LYS A 56 32.00 36.35 31.14
CA LYS A 56 33.43 36.37 30.76
C LYS A 56 33.72 35.49 29.53
N ASN A 57 34.15 36.19 28.48
CA ASN A 57 34.96 35.71 27.36
C ASN A 57 36.15 34.85 27.83
N ILE A 58 36.63 33.95 26.97
CA ILE A 58 38.04 33.79 26.51
C ILE A 58 38.12 32.62 25.51
N SER A 59 38.43 32.94 24.26
CA SER A 59 39.26 32.16 23.30
C SER A 59 40.69 32.70 23.41
N PRO A 60 41.81 32.08 22.94
CA PRO A 60 41.89 31.27 21.71
C PRO A 60 42.98 30.15 21.61
N ALA A 61 42.97 29.47 20.46
CA ALA A 61 44.09 28.94 19.65
C ALA A 61 45.10 27.92 20.22
N ARG A 62 45.29 26.79 19.50
CA ARG A 62 46.47 26.56 18.63
C ARG A 62 46.47 25.19 17.94
N THR A 63 46.72 25.23 16.63
CA THR A 63 47.37 24.21 15.79
C THR A 63 48.81 23.95 16.25
N PRO A 64 49.42 22.83 15.82
CA PRO A 64 50.50 22.99 14.83
C PRO A 64 50.46 21.98 13.68
N ALA A 65 51.21 22.33 12.65
CA ALA A 65 51.38 21.66 11.36
C ALA A 65 52.75 20.96 11.26
N ALA A 66 52.93 20.22 10.14
CA ALA A 66 54.19 19.86 9.46
C ALA A 66 55.04 18.73 10.08
N ALA A 67 55.79 17.87 9.37
CA ALA A 67 55.99 17.59 7.94
C ALA A 67 56.95 16.37 7.80
N LYS A 68 57.11 15.91 6.54
CA LYS A 68 58.21 15.12 5.92
C LYS A 68 58.14 13.59 5.96
N THR A 69 58.74 12.82 5.05
CA THR A 69 59.13 12.82 3.60
C THR A 69 59.94 11.50 3.46
N THR A 70 59.78 10.74 2.36
CA THR A 70 60.75 9.83 1.64
C THR A 70 59.95 8.74 0.93
N GLU A 71 59.79 8.68 -0.40
CA GLU A 71 60.75 8.37 -1.50
C GLU A 71 61.39 6.97 -1.47
N ALA A 72 61.05 6.15 -2.50
CA ALA A 72 61.88 5.17 -3.25
C ALA A 72 60.91 4.26 -4.06
N SER A 73 60.61 4.49 -5.35
CA SER A 73 61.35 4.11 -6.58
C SER A 73 61.77 2.63 -6.68
N THR A 74 61.10 1.84 -7.53
CA THR A 74 61.70 1.00 -8.60
C THR A 74 60.63 0.17 -9.36
N GLY A 75 60.44 0.45 -10.65
CA GLY A 75 60.16 -0.60 -11.66
C GLY A 75 61.49 -1.15 -12.23
N PRO A 76 61.54 -1.97 -13.30
CA PRO A 76 60.51 -2.20 -14.32
C PRO A 76 60.39 -3.66 -14.87
N ALA A 77 59.58 -3.83 -15.93
CA ALA A 77 59.59 -4.90 -16.97
C ALA A 77 58.93 -6.26 -16.60
N ALA A 78 58.22 -7.01 -17.45
CA ALA A 78 58.06 -7.03 -18.91
C ALA A 78 56.73 -7.74 -19.31
N ALA A 79 56.17 -7.38 -20.47
CA ALA A 79 55.27 -8.22 -21.27
C ALA A 79 56.09 -8.86 -22.41
N PRO A 80 55.72 -10.04 -22.95
CA PRO A 80 54.99 -10.04 -24.23
C PRO A 80 53.98 -11.21 -24.46
N SER A 81 52.88 -10.89 -25.16
CA SER A 81 52.19 -11.49 -26.34
C SER A 81 52.11 -13.03 -26.66
N PRO A 82 51.12 -13.47 -27.50
CA PRO A 82 50.52 -14.83 -27.62
C PRO A 82 50.91 -15.55 -28.96
N PRO A 83 50.13 -16.47 -29.65
CA PRO A 83 49.14 -17.53 -29.32
C PRO A 83 49.61 -18.94 -29.87
N PRO A 84 48.75 -19.99 -30.02
CA PRO A 84 48.12 -20.23 -31.34
C PRO A 84 46.72 -20.92 -31.34
N ALA A 85 46.16 -20.99 -32.55
CA ALA A 85 44.85 -21.56 -32.92
C ALA A 85 44.97 -22.89 -33.71
N SER A 86 43.80 -23.45 -34.06
CA SER A 86 43.50 -24.57 -34.99
C SER A 86 43.42 -25.96 -34.33
N ALA A 87 42.57 -26.91 -34.76
CA ALA A 87 41.70 -27.03 -35.91
C ALA A 87 40.59 -28.08 -35.68
N ALA A 88 39.46 -27.86 -36.36
CA ALA A 88 38.59 -28.80 -37.09
C ALA A 88 38.52 -30.31 -36.72
N GLY A 89 37.27 -30.81 -36.71
CA GLY A 89 36.90 -31.88 -37.66
C GLY A 89 36.11 -33.08 -37.11
N GLN A 90 34.85 -33.18 -37.56
CA GLN A 90 34.16 -34.42 -38.02
C GLN A 90 33.86 -35.51 -36.97
N ALA A 91 32.82 -36.34 -37.04
CA ALA A 91 31.70 -36.54 -37.95
C ALA A 91 30.62 -37.36 -37.20
N ALA A 92 29.38 -37.29 -37.71
CA ALA A 92 28.34 -38.28 -37.45
C ALA A 92 28.70 -39.65 -38.05
N PRO A 93 27.96 -40.70 -37.68
CA PRO A 93 27.20 -41.35 -38.76
C PRO A 93 25.73 -41.67 -38.39
N ALA A 94 24.97 -41.75 -39.47
CA ALA A 94 23.55 -42.08 -39.55
C ALA A 94 23.27 -43.59 -39.44
N GLY A 95 22.01 -43.93 -39.20
CA GLY A 95 21.48 -45.28 -39.43
C GLY A 95 19.97 -45.38 -39.16
N SER A 96 19.19 -45.41 -40.25
CA SER A 96 17.92 -46.13 -40.53
C SER A 96 16.86 -46.30 -39.42
N GLY A 97 15.56 -46.10 -39.61
CA GLY A 97 14.74 -46.10 -40.82
C GLY A 97 13.27 -46.46 -40.45
N SER A 98 12.43 -46.49 -41.48
CA SER A 98 11.03 -46.95 -41.58
C SER A 98 9.89 -46.07 -41.05
N SER A 99 9.18 -45.57 -42.06
CA SER A 99 7.78 -45.15 -42.15
C SER A 99 6.76 -46.04 -41.46
N ASP A 100 5.73 -45.42 -40.87
CA ASP A 100 4.37 -45.93 -41.04
C ASP A 100 3.37 -44.77 -41.09
N SER A 101 2.40 -44.90 -41.99
CA SER A 101 1.42 -43.87 -42.37
C SER A 101 0.01 -44.31 -41.99
N GLN A 102 -0.88 -43.31 -41.82
CA GLN A 102 -2.36 -43.33 -41.84
C GLN A 102 -3.08 -43.27 -40.47
N PRO A 103 -4.31 -42.72 -40.40
CA PRO A 103 -4.82 -41.54 -41.10
C PRO A 103 -5.59 -40.57 -40.18
N ALA A 104 -5.75 -39.32 -40.67
CA ALA A 104 -6.55 -38.27 -40.06
C ALA A 104 -8.05 -38.56 -40.22
N ALA A 105 -8.79 -38.52 -39.11
CA ALA A 105 -10.24 -38.47 -39.10
C ALA A 105 -10.71 -37.01 -39.10
N SER A 106 -11.30 -36.58 -40.21
CA SER A 106 -12.02 -35.34 -40.39
C SER A 106 -13.26 -35.30 -39.48
N THR A 107 -13.31 -34.32 -38.59
CA THR A 107 -14.55 -33.88 -37.95
C THR A 107 -14.86 -32.49 -38.48
N ASP A 108 -15.61 -32.45 -39.57
CA ASP A 108 -16.22 -31.25 -40.11
C ASP A 108 -17.36 -30.80 -39.19
N GLY A 109 -17.00 -30.08 -38.13
CA GLY A 109 -17.87 -29.09 -37.52
C GLY A 109 -17.58 -27.73 -38.17
N PRO A 110 -18.57 -26.85 -38.38
CA PRO A 110 -18.29 -25.51 -38.90
C PRO A 110 -17.34 -24.81 -37.92
N THR A 111 -16.07 -24.72 -38.33
CA THR A 111 -15.03 -24.03 -37.60
C THR A 111 -15.43 -22.57 -37.61
N LEU A 112 -16.03 -22.11 -36.50
CA LEU A 112 -16.29 -20.70 -36.24
C LEU A 112 -14.96 -19.97 -36.47
N ALA A 113 -14.89 -19.22 -37.56
CA ALA A 113 -13.76 -18.36 -37.87
C ALA A 113 -13.38 -17.56 -36.61
N PRO A 114 -12.07 -17.35 -36.35
CA PRO A 114 -11.63 -16.61 -35.17
C PRO A 114 -12.21 -15.19 -35.25
N LYS A 115 -13.29 -14.95 -34.50
CA LYS A 115 -13.95 -13.65 -34.41
C LYS A 115 -12.95 -12.64 -33.85
N ASP A 116 -12.80 -11.51 -34.54
CA ASP A 116 -11.88 -10.45 -34.14
C ASP A 116 -12.00 -10.13 -32.64
N PRO A 117 -10.93 -10.33 -31.85
CA PRO A 117 -10.94 -10.07 -30.40
C PRO A 117 -11.11 -8.58 -30.07
N MET A 118 -11.05 -7.71 -31.08
CA MET A 118 -11.10 -6.25 -30.92
C MET A 118 -12.50 -5.71 -30.54
N VAL A 119 -13.57 -6.45 -30.83
CA VAL A 119 -14.96 -5.95 -30.66
C VAL A 119 -15.50 -6.13 -29.22
N GLY A 120 -14.82 -6.87 -28.36
CA GLY A 120 -15.19 -7.09 -26.95
C GLY A 120 -15.72 -8.49 -26.67
N SER A 121 -16.67 -8.62 -25.72
CA SER A 121 -17.15 -9.94 -25.26
C SER A 121 -17.87 -10.74 -26.36
N ARG A 122 -17.87 -12.08 -26.27
CA ARG A 122 -18.60 -12.98 -27.21
C ARG A 122 -20.08 -12.63 -27.32
N ARG A 123 -20.72 -12.24 -26.22
CA ARG A 123 -22.12 -11.79 -26.21
C ARG A 123 -22.30 -10.52 -27.03
N LYS A 124 -21.39 -9.54 -26.88
CA LYS A 124 -21.43 -8.30 -27.67
C LYS A 124 -21.24 -8.60 -29.16
N GLN A 125 -20.29 -9.46 -29.51
CA GLN A 125 -20.09 -9.89 -30.89
C GLN A 125 -21.33 -10.57 -31.49
N ALA A 126 -21.96 -11.48 -30.75
CA ALA A 126 -23.18 -12.15 -31.19
C ALA A 126 -24.35 -11.15 -31.34
N ALA A 127 -24.53 -10.25 -30.37
CA ALA A 127 -25.57 -9.23 -30.44
C ALA A 127 -25.38 -8.28 -31.63
N ILE A 128 -24.14 -7.88 -31.94
CA ILE A 128 -23.84 -7.06 -33.12
C ILE A 128 -24.10 -7.81 -34.42
N ALA A 129 -23.77 -9.10 -34.48
CA ALA A 129 -23.99 -9.92 -35.67
C ALA A 129 -25.47 -10.24 -35.93
N ILE A 130 -26.28 -10.35 -34.87
CA ILE A 130 -27.72 -10.60 -34.95
C ILE A 130 -28.50 -9.31 -35.14
N ALA A 131 -27.99 -8.17 -34.67
CA ALA A 131 -28.66 -6.89 -34.82
C ALA A 131 -28.61 -6.45 -36.29
N ASP A 132 -29.74 -6.51 -36.97
CA ASP A 132 -29.89 -6.08 -38.37
C ASP A 132 -29.60 -4.57 -38.57
N GLN A 133 -29.70 -3.77 -37.50
CA GLN A 133 -29.48 -2.32 -37.54
C GLN A 133 -28.60 -1.83 -36.37
N SER A 134 -27.59 -1.02 -36.68
CA SER A 134 -26.69 -0.39 -35.71
C SER A 134 -27.32 0.84 -35.04
N ILE A 135 -28.38 0.62 -34.26
CA ILE A 135 -29.05 1.70 -33.52
C ILE A 135 -28.19 2.13 -32.32
N PRO A 136 -27.85 3.42 -32.15
CA PRO A 136 -27.18 3.92 -30.95
C PRO A 136 -27.99 3.62 -29.69
N PHE A 137 -27.31 3.28 -28.59
CA PHE A 137 -27.97 2.95 -27.31
C PHE A 137 -28.95 4.05 -26.85
N ALA A 138 -28.62 5.31 -27.09
CA ALA A 138 -29.48 6.46 -26.84
C ALA A 138 -30.83 6.39 -27.58
N GLN A 139 -30.86 5.88 -28.81
CA GLN A 139 -32.00 5.96 -29.72
C GLN A 139 -32.92 4.72 -29.65
N LEU A 140 -32.72 3.84 -28.66
CA LEU A 140 -33.56 2.65 -28.50
C LEU A 140 -35.03 3.04 -28.24
N PRO A 141 -36.00 2.48 -28.97
CA PRO A 141 -37.40 2.93 -28.95
C PRO A 141 -38.19 2.39 -27.74
N PHE A 142 -37.66 2.55 -26.53
CA PHE A 142 -38.35 2.20 -25.29
C PHE A 142 -38.97 3.46 -24.66
N GLN A 143 -40.29 3.47 -24.46
CA GLN A 143 -41.03 4.66 -24.00
C GLN A 143 -40.47 5.25 -22.68
N CYS A 144 -40.45 4.45 -21.61
CA CYS A 144 -39.97 4.89 -20.30
C CYS A 144 -38.52 5.37 -20.33
N PHE A 145 -37.68 4.72 -21.13
CA PHE A 145 -36.29 5.14 -21.32
C PHE A 145 -36.20 6.51 -22.00
N GLN A 146 -36.97 6.75 -23.07
CA GLN A 146 -36.97 8.04 -23.78
C GLN A 146 -37.58 9.17 -22.94
N GLU A 147 -38.65 8.91 -22.20
CA GLU A 147 -39.24 9.88 -21.26
C GLU A 147 -38.25 10.26 -20.15
N ALA A 148 -37.60 9.27 -19.52
CA ALA A 148 -36.55 9.52 -18.53
C ALA A 148 -35.39 10.35 -19.12
N ARG A 149 -34.96 10.05 -20.36
CA ARG A 149 -33.92 10.83 -21.04
C ARG A 149 -34.33 12.27 -21.30
N LYS A 150 -35.59 12.55 -21.61
CA LYS A 150 -36.10 13.93 -21.76
C LYS A 150 -35.95 14.71 -20.45
N VAL A 151 -36.31 14.08 -19.32
CA VAL A 151 -36.16 14.68 -17.98
C VAL A 151 -34.68 14.97 -17.69
N LEU A 152 -33.79 14.00 -17.91
CA LEU A 152 -32.36 14.18 -17.69
C LEU A 152 -31.74 15.24 -18.60
N HIS A 153 -32.20 15.33 -19.85
CA HIS A 153 -31.74 16.37 -20.77
C HIS A 153 -32.17 17.76 -20.30
N ALA A 154 -33.41 17.93 -19.83
CA ALA A 154 -33.88 19.19 -19.27
C ALA A 154 -33.05 19.62 -18.05
N ASP A 155 -32.85 18.72 -17.09
CA ASP A 155 -32.00 18.98 -15.90
C ASP A 155 -30.57 19.36 -16.30
N ARG A 156 -29.98 18.64 -17.27
CA ARG A 156 -28.65 18.97 -17.79
C ARG A 156 -28.58 20.38 -18.38
N GLN A 157 -29.59 20.81 -19.14
CA GLN A 157 -29.62 22.16 -19.69
C GLN A 157 -29.68 23.22 -18.58
N GLU A 158 -30.47 22.99 -17.53
CA GLU A 158 -30.48 23.88 -16.36
C GLU A 158 -29.11 23.98 -15.69
N LYS A 159 -28.41 22.83 -15.52
CA LYS A 159 -27.05 22.82 -14.95
C LYS A 159 -26.04 23.52 -15.84
N ILE A 160 -26.16 23.41 -17.17
CA ILE A 160 -25.30 24.15 -18.11
C ILE A 160 -25.51 25.66 -17.94
N VAL A 161 -26.76 26.11 -17.85
CA VAL A 161 -27.07 27.53 -17.60
C VAL A 161 -26.47 27.99 -16.27
N GLN A 162 -26.52 27.17 -15.22
CA GLN A 162 -25.88 27.47 -13.94
C GLN A 162 -24.35 27.52 -14.05
N ILE A 163 -23.72 26.59 -14.77
CA ILE A 163 -22.26 26.58 -15.01
C ILE A 163 -21.83 27.87 -15.70
N VAL A 164 -22.56 28.33 -16.72
CA VAL A 164 -22.24 29.59 -17.42
C VAL A 164 -22.36 30.79 -16.48
N ARG A 165 -23.42 30.85 -15.67
CA ARG A 165 -23.60 31.91 -14.66
C ARG A 165 -22.47 31.93 -13.63
N GLU A 166 -22.12 30.78 -13.07
CA GLU A 166 -21.04 30.69 -12.07
C GLU A 166 -19.67 30.96 -12.69
N ALA A 167 -19.41 30.49 -13.92
CA ALA A 167 -18.18 30.82 -14.64
C ALA A 167 -18.05 32.33 -14.89
N ALA A 168 -19.16 33.02 -15.20
CA ALA A 168 -19.16 34.47 -15.34
C ALA A 168 -18.88 35.18 -14.01
N LYS A 169 -19.45 34.70 -12.90
CA LYS A 169 -19.15 35.22 -11.55
C LYS A 169 -17.69 35.04 -11.15
N ILE A 170 -17.09 33.88 -11.45
CA ILE A 170 -15.68 33.63 -11.20
C ILE A 170 -14.81 34.61 -11.99
N LYS A 171 -15.06 34.78 -13.29
CA LYS A 171 -14.32 35.73 -14.13
C LYS A 171 -14.44 37.17 -13.61
N ALA A 172 -15.65 37.58 -13.21
CA ALA A 172 -15.88 38.91 -12.64
C ALA A 172 -15.14 39.11 -11.31
N LEU A 173 -15.07 38.08 -10.46
CA LEU A 173 -14.36 38.13 -9.18
C LEU A 173 -12.83 38.09 -9.38
N GLU A 174 -12.33 37.34 -10.37
CA GLU A 174 -10.90 37.30 -10.71
C GLU A 174 -10.40 38.67 -11.17
N ALA A 175 -11.17 39.37 -12.01
CA ALA A 175 -10.85 40.69 -12.55
C ALA A 175 -10.93 41.84 -11.53
N ARG A 176 -11.57 41.64 -10.38
CA ARG A 176 -11.73 42.68 -9.35
C ARG A 176 -10.48 42.79 -8.48
N ASP A 177 -9.99 44.00 -8.23
CA ASP A 177 -8.80 44.21 -7.40
C ASP A 177 -9.01 43.76 -5.95
N PRO A 178 -7.99 43.17 -5.31
CA PRO A 178 -8.12 42.56 -3.99
C PRO A 178 -8.42 43.57 -2.88
N GLU A 179 -8.00 44.82 -3.04
CA GLU A 179 -8.26 45.91 -2.08
C GLU A 179 -9.74 46.30 -2.04
N THR A 180 -10.45 46.12 -3.14
CA THR A 180 -11.88 46.45 -3.23
C THR A 180 -12.78 45.36 -2.65
N VAL A 181 -12.22 44.20 -2.30
CA VAL A 181 -12.95 43.06 -1.72
C VAL A 181 -12.88 43.16 -0.20
N THR A 182 -14.04 43.13 0.45
CA THR A 182 -14.13 43.13 1.92
C THR A 182 -13.38 41.93 2.49
N GLY A 183 -12.32 42.19 3.27
CA GLY A 183 -11.44 41.16 3.84
C GLY A 183 -10.21 40.80 2.99
N GLY A 184 -9.90 41.60 1.95
CA GLY A 184 -8.65 41.55 1.21
C GLY A 184 -8.43 40.29 0.37
N ASP A 185 -7.16 40.05 0.01
CA ASP A 185 -6.73 38.94 -0.86
C ASP A 185 -7.19 37.56 -0.37
N ARG A 186 -7.07 37.30 0.93
CA ARG A 186 -7.41 36.00 1.51
C ARG A 186 -8.89 35.66 1.30
N MET A 187 -9.79 36.61 1.55
CA MET A 187 -11.23 36.39 1.36
C MET A 187 -11.58 36.24 -0.11
N LYS A 188 -10.92 36.99 -1.00
CA LYS A 188 -11.04 36.81 -2.46
C LYS A 188 -10.65 35.39 -2.87
N GLN A 189 -9.50 34.89 -2.42
CA GLN A 189 -9.01 33.53 -2.72
C GLN A 189 -9.96 32.45 -2.20
N MET A 190 -10.39 32.53 -0.94
CA MET A 190 -11.35 31.57 -0.38
C MET A 190 -12.68 31.54 -1.16
N ARG A 191 -13.19 32.72 -1.55
CA ARG A 191 -14.42 32.81 -2.35
C ARG A 191 -14.24 32.21 -3.75
N LEU A 192 -13.08 32.44 -4.38
CA LEU A 192 -12.74 31.84 -5.66
C LEU A 192 -12.63 30.31 -5.57
N GLU A 193 -11.99 29.79 -4.52
CA GLU A 193 -11.91 28.35 -4.26
C GLU A 193 -13.29 27.73 -4.12
N SER A 194 -14.15 28.29 -3.26
CA SER A 194 -15.53 27.81 -3.07
C SER A 194 -16.36 27.85 -4.37
N MET A 195 -16.26 28.93 -5.16
CA MET A 195 -16.95 29.02 -6.44
C MET A 195 -16.41 28.00 -7.46
N ARG A 196 -15.10 27.76 -7.48
CA ARG A 196 -14.47 26.75 -8.36
C ARG A 196 -14.87 25.32 -7.97
N GLU A 197 -14.99 25.03 -6.68
CA GLU A 197 -15.50 23.76 -6.17
C GLU A 197 -16.97 23.55 -6.56
N TYR A 198 -17.82 24.56 -6.35
CA TYR A 198 -19.22 24.53 -6.74
C TYR A 198 -19.39 24.33 -8.25
N LEU A 199 -18.59 25.02 -9.07
CA LEU A 199 -18.56 24.83 -10.52
C LEU A 199 -18.15 23.40 -10.91
N ASN A 200 -17.14 22.82 -10.25
CA ASN A 200 -16.76 21.42 -10.49
C ASN A 200 -17.90 20.46 -10.11
N MET A 201 -18.60 20.70 -9.01
CA MET A 201 -19.77 19.92 -8.61
C MET A 201 -20.88 20.00 -9.65
N LEU A 202 -21.21 21.20 -10.16
CA LEU A 202 -22.21 21.37 -11.22
C LEU A 202 -21.82 20.63 -12.51
N LYS A 203 -20.54 20.67 -12.90
CA LYS A 203 -20.03 19.90 -14.05
C LYS A 203 -20.20 18.40 -13.85
N VAL A 204 -20.00 17.90 -12.63
CA VAL A 204 -20.25 16.50 -12.31
C VAL A 204 -21.74 16.18 -12.41
N GLN A 205 -22.60 16.98 -11.78
CA GLN A 205 -24.04 16.78 -11.76
C GLN A 205 -24.67 16.82 -13.16
N ALA A 206 -24.14 17.65 -14.06
CA ALA A 206 -24.65 17.75 -15.43
C ALA A 206 -24.51 16.45 -16.25
N ASP A 207 -23.48 15.64 -15.98
CA ASP A 207 -23.17 14.45 -16.79
C ASP A 207 -23.22 13.13 -15.98
N ILE A 208 -23.38 13.16 -14.65
CA ILE A 208 -23.39 11.94 -13.80
C ILE A 208 -24.54 10.99 -14.14
N ASN A 209 -25.67 11.55 -14.58
CA ASN A 209 -26.87 10.79 -14.95
C ASN A 209 -26.88 10.35 -16.43
N ASP A 210 -25.84 10.68 -17.22
CA ASP A 210 -25.76 10.24 -18.61
C ASP A 210 -25.43 8.73 -18.65
N PRO A 211 -26.30 7.88 -19.23
CA PRO A 211 -26.05 6.45 -19.30
C PRO A 211 -24.81 6.10 -20.14
N GLU A 212 -24.43 6.91 -21.13
CA GLU A 212 -23.20 6.67 -21.89
C GLU A 212 -21.94 6.91 -21.06
N VAL A 213 -21.96 7.93 -20.21
CA VAL A 213 -20.85 8.23 -19.29
C VAL A 213 -20.67 7.08 -18.31
N LYS A 214 -21.77 6.60 -17.72
CA LYS A 214 -21.73 5.41 -16.84
C LYS A 214 -21.17 4.19 -17.56
N ARG A 215 -21.64 3.90 -18.78
CA ARG A 215 -21.13 2.78 -19.59
C ARG A 215 -19.62 2.91 -19.86
N ARG A 216 -19.17 4.08 -20.34
CA ARG A 216 -17.74 4.33 -20.63
C ARG A 216 -16.87 4.19 -19.37
N PHE A 217 -17.38 4.63 -18.21
CA PHE A 217 -16.69 4.46 -16.94
C PHE A 217 -16.57 2.98 -16.53
N GLU A 218 -17.69 2.24 -16.60
CA GLU A 218 -17.73 0.81 -16.24
C GLU A 218 -16.85 -0.04 -17.17
N ASP A 219 -16.79 0.31 -18.46
CA ASP A 219 -15.91 -0.31 -19.47
C ASP A 219 -14.42 0.06 -19.29
N GLY A 220 -14.10 1.04 -18.43
CA GLY A 220 -12.72 1.52 -18.20
C GLY A 220 -12.17 2.42 -19.31
N LEU A 221 -13.04 2.94 -20.18
CA LEU A 221 -12.72 3.87 -21.28
C LEU A 221 -13.01 5.34 -20.91
N GLY A 222 -13.31 5.60 -19.64
CA GLY A 222 -13.55 6.95 -19.12
C GLY A 222 -12.29 7.81 -19.15
N ASP A 223 -12.45 9.07 -19.56
CA ASP A 223 -11.38 10.06 -19.61
C ASP A 223 -11.21 10.73 -18.23
N MET A 224 -10.14 10.39 -17.51
CA MET A 224 -9.87 10.91 -16.17
C MET A 224 -9.54 12.42 -16.14
N ASN A 225 -9.38 13.09 -17.28
CA ASN A 225 -9.30 14.56 -17.29
C ASN A 225 -10.63 15.22 -16.95
N LYS A 226 -11.75 14.57 -17.29
CA LYS A 226 -13.09 15.09 -17.00
C LYS A 226 -13.46 14.81 -15.54
N PRO A 227 -14.07 15.79 -14.85
CA PRO A 227 -14.36 15.67 -13.42
C PRO A 227 -15.35 14.54 -13.10
N VAL A 228 -16.26 14.21 -14.02
CA VAL A 228 -17.30 13.18 -13.82
C VAL A 228 -16.68 11.81 -13.65
N TYR A 229 -15.72 11.43 -14.51
CA TYR A 229 -15.05 10.13 -14.42
C TYR A 229 -14.19 10.02 -13.17
N ARG A 230 -13.51 11.10 -12.76
CA ARG A 230 -12.75 11.13 -11.49
C ARG A 230 -13.67 10.96 -10.29
N HIS A 231 -14.82 11.62 -10.28
CA HIS A 231 -15.79 11.50 -9.19
C HIS A 231 -16.37 10.08 -9.10
N LEU A 232 -16.75 9.47 -10.24
CA LEU A 232 -17.20 8.08 -10.28
C LEU A 232 -16.09 7.10 -9.83
N ALA A 233 -14.83 7.36 -10.22
CA ALA A 233 -13.67 6.59 -9.78
C ALA A 233 -13.47 6.70 -8.26
N GLU A 234 -13.57 7.90 -7.72
CA GLU A 234 -13.46 8.18 -6.28
C GLU A 234 -14.58 7.47 -5.51
N GLN A 235 -15.82 7.57 -5.98
CA GLN A 235 -16.98 6.91 -5.37
C GLN A 235 -16.81 5.38 -5.35
N LYS A 236 -16.35 4.80 -6.47
CA LYS A 236 -16.07 3.36 -6.57
C LYS A 236 -14.95 2.93 -5.62
N TRP A 237 -13.90 3.75 -5.50
CA TRP A 237 -12.77 3.50 -4.60
C TRP A 237 -13.15 3.63 -3.13
N ARG A 238 -13.90 4.69 -2.76
CA ARG A 238 -14.43 4.91 -1.39
C ARG A 238 -15.36 3.79 -0.92
N GLY A 239 -15.91 3.00 -1.84
CA GLY A 239 -16.63 1.77 -1.56
C GLY A 239 -15.77 0.70 -0.87
N LEU A 240 -15.45 -0.39 -1.57
CA LEU A 240 -14.69 -1.50 -0.98
C LEU A 240 -13.18 -1.23 -0.86
N PRO A 241 -12.47 -0.75 -1.91
CA PRO A 241 -11.01 -0.62 -1.87
C PRO A 241 -10.48 0.25 -0.73
N TYR A 242 -11.05 1.45 -0.54
CA TYR A 242 -10.67 2.36 0.53
C TYR A 242 -10.89 1.74 1.92
N ARG A 243 -12.02 1.06 2.13
CA ARG A 243 -12.33 0.38 3.41
C ARG A 243 -11.32 -0.73 3.71
N VAL A 244 -10.90 -1.48 2.69
CA VAL A 244 -9.85 -2.50 2.85
C VAL A 244 -8.53 -1.86 3.25
N ILE A 245 -8.10 -0.79 2.58
CA ILE A 245 -6.85 -0.10 2.92
C ILE A 245 -6.92 0.48 4.34
N LYS A 246 -8.01 1.16 4.70
CA LYS A 246 -8.22 1.70 6.04
C LYS A 246 -8.15 0.61 7.11
N GLN A 247 -8.84 -0.52 6.90
CA GLN A 247 -8.75 -1.67 7.79
C GLN A 247 -7.32 -2.17 7.94
N ARG A 248 -6.53 -2.22 6.85
CA ARG A 248 -5.15 -2.73 6.87
C ARG A 248 -4.20 -1.77 7.57
N ILE A 249 -4.40 -0.46 7.44
CA ILE A 249 -3.66 0.57 8.18
C ILE A 249 -3.85 0.38 9.69
N GLU A 250 -5.09 0.19 10.13
CA GLU A 250 -5.44 -0.03 11.54
C GLU A 250 -4.96 -1.41 12.03
N GLN A 251 -5.29 -2.49 11.32
CA GLN A 251 -4.95 -3.87 11.71
C GLN A 251 -3.45 -4.10 11.81
N PHE A 252 -2.67 -3.53 10.90
CA PHE A 252 -1.21 -3.64 10.93
C PHE A 252 -0.56 -2.49 11.69
N SER A 253 -1.27 -1.76 12.53
CA SER A 253 -0.71 -0.72 13.42
C SER A 253 0.20 0.30 12.69
N ILE A 254 -0.07 0.56 11.41
CA ILE A 254 0.68 1.55 10.62
C ILE A 254 0.52 2.93 11.23
N ILE A 255 -0.70 3.18 11.73
CA ILE A 255 -0.99 4.19 12.73
C ILE A 255 -1.06 3.43 14.07
N PRO A 256 -0.26 3.77 15.09
CA PRO A 256 0.60 4.95 15.22
C PRO A 256 2.07 4.75 14.79
N ASP A 257 2.50 3.55 14.40
CA ASP A 257 3.93 3.20 14.29
C ASP A 257 4.72 4.11 13.34
N LEU A 258 4.15 4.48 12.20
CA LEU A 258 4.81 5.29 11.18
C LEU A 258 4.35 6.74 11.14
N LEU A 259 3.04 6.95 11.27
CA LEU A 259 2.42 8.27 11.26
C LEU A 259 1.36 8.36 12.36
N PRO A 260 1.24 9.51 13.05
CA PRO A 260 0.26 9.68 14.11
C PRO A 260 -1.18 9.73 13.57
N LYS A 261 -1.37 10.30 12.39
CA LYS A 261 -2.65 10.36 11.67
C LYS A 261 -2.35 10.25 10.18
N PHE A 262 -3.14 9.44 9.49
CA PHE A 262 -3.05 9.30 8.05
C PHE A 262 -4.38 8.79 7.48
N GLU A 263 -4.87 9.47 6.43
CA GLU A 263 -6.03 9.05 5.67
C GLU A 263 -5.64 9.07 4.19
N PRO A 264 -5.75 7.95 3.46
CA PRO A 264 -5.40 7.94 2.05
C PRO A 264 -6.42 8.74 1.24
N VAL A 265 -5.93 9.50 0.28
CA VAL A 265 -6.72 10.36 -0.63
C VAL A 265 -6.62 9.86 -2.10
N MET A 266 -5.70 8.94 -2.39
CA MET A 266 -5.57 8.30 -3.71
C MET A 266 -5.61 6.77 -3.63
N ASP A 267 -6.02 6.11 -4.72
CA ASP A 267 -5.93 4.65 -4.82
C ASP A 267 -4.51 4.24 -5.21
N VAL A 268 -3.97 3.25 -4.51
CA VAL A 268 -2.66 2.67 -4.80
C VAL A 268 -2.82 1.17 -4.80
N GLN A 269 -2.63 0.55 -5.95
CA GLN A 269 -2.65 -0.90 -6.11
C GLN A 269 -1.28 -1.37 -6.57
N MET A 270 -0.70 -2.35 -5.90
CA MET A 270 0.59 -2.88 -6.30
C MET A 270 0.44 -4.16 -7.11
N SER A 271 1.42 -4.41 -7.97
CA SER A 271 1.55 -5.67 -8.69
C SER A 271 3.00 -6.08 -8.78
N PHE A 272 3.27 -7.37 -8.54
CA PHE A 272 4.57 -7.98 -8.78
C PHE A 272 4.45 -8.89 -10.00
N ARG A 273 5.39 -8.78 -10.95
CA ARG A 273 5.41 -9.59 -12.17
C ARG A 273 4.03 -9.62 -12.87
N GLN A 274 3.38 -8.45 -12.98
CA GLN A 274 2.04 -8.24 -13.56
C GLN A 274 0.87 -8.89 -12.79
N ARG A 275 1.11 -9.56 -11.66
CA ARG A 275 0.06 -10.10 -10.79
C ARG A 275 -0.30 -9.07 -9.74
N LYS A 276 -1.60 -8.75 -9.63
CA LYS A 276 -2.11 -7.83 -8.60
C LYS A 276 -1.95 -8.47 -7.22
N THR A 277 -1.32 -7.73 -6.31
CA THR A 277 -1.08 -8.18 -4.94
C THR A 277 -2.05 -7.46 -4.01
N PRO A 278 -2.92 -8.19 -3.29
CA PRO A 278 -3.83 -7.58 -2.34
C PRO A 278 -3.08 -6.92 -1.17
N PRO A 279 -3.63 -5.85 -0.57
CA PRO A 279 -3.00 -5.19 0.57
C PRO A 279 -2.87 -6.13 1.79
N GLY A 280 -1.65 -6.28 2.29
CA GLY A 280 -1.31 -7.06 3.47
C GLY A 280 -0.94 -8.51 3.20
N THR A 281 -0.88 -8.96 1.94
CA THR A 281 -0.49 -10.34 1.65
C THR A 281 0.98 -10.55 1.92
N VAL A 282 1.33 -11.77 2.36
CA VAL A 282 2.72 -12.20 2.41
C VAL A 282 3.17 -12.50 0.98
N VAL A 283 4.28 -11.93 0.58
CA VAL A 283 4.87 -12.09 -0.75
C VAL A 283 6.20 -12.84 -0.57
N ASP A 284 6.39 -13.84 -1.41
CA ASP A 284 7.60 -14.64 -1.51
C ASP A 284 8.82 -13.77 -1.93
N SER A 285 10.00 -14.11 -1.40
CA SER A 285 11.24 -13.36 -1.60
C SER A 285 11.64 -13.31 -3.07
N LEU A 286 11.47 -14.42 -3.81
CA LEU A 286 11.74 -14.47 -5.25
C LEU A 286 10.80 -13.55 -6.03
N THR A 287 9.54 -13.45 -5.60
CA THR A 287 8.55 -12.58 -6.25
C THR A 287 8.85 -11.10 -6.01
N SER A 288 9.28 -10.76 -4.79
CA SER A 288 9.60 -9.40 -4.36
C SER A 288 11.06 -8.96 -4.59
N GLU A 289 11.91 -9.84 -5.13
CA GLU A 289 13.28 -9.53 -5.56
C GLU A 289 13.31 -8.34 -6.53
N LYS A 290 12.36 -8.29 -7.47
CA LYS A 290 12.20 -7.16 -8.41
C LYS A 290 11.17 -6.15 -7.88
N PRO A 291 11.37 -4.85 -8.15
CA PRO A 291 10.46 -3.81 -7.68
C PRO A 291 9.05 -3.97 -8.27
N PRO A 292 7.98 -3.63 -7.51
CA PRO A 292 6.61 -3.70 -7.98
C PRO A 292 6.28 -2.58 -8.97
N THR A 293 5.19 -2.78 -9.72
CA THR A 293 4.51 -1.71 -10.45
C THR A 293 3.33 -1.21 -9.63
N LEU A 294 3.30 0.10 -9.37
CA LEU A 294 2.21 0.75 -8.63
C LEU A 294 1.19 1.32 -9.60
N ARG A 295 -0.03 0.79 -9.62
CA ARG A 295 -1.16 1.41 -10.29
C ARG A 295 -1.75 2.47 -9.36
N VAL A 296 -1.62 3.73 -9.73
CA VAL A 296 -2.06 4.87 -8.92
C VAL A 296 -3.23 5.53 -9.62
N GLN A 297 -4.25 5.93 -8.85
CA GLN A 297 -5.34 6.76 -9.36
C GLN A 297 -5.53 7.97 -8.45
N VAL A 298 -5.37 9.14 -9.05
CA VAL A 298 -5.65 10.43 -8.40
C VAL A 298 -7.05 10.90 -8.80
N PHE A 299 -7.81 11.45 -7.85
CA PHE A 299 -9.18 11.94 -8.08
C PHE A 299 -9.24 13.46 -8.27
N ASN A 300 -8.18 14.16 -7.89
CA ASN A 300 -8.03 15.60 -8.09
C ASN A 300 -7.50 15.91 -9.50
N LYS A 301 -7.78 17.13 -9.97
CA LYS A 301 -7.25 17.64 -11.24
C LYS A 301 -5.80 18.10 -11.11
N GLY A 302 -5.13 18.22 -12.26
CA GLY A 302 -3.80 18.82 -12.37
C GLY A 302 -2.67 17.81 -12.21
N GLU A 303 -1.55 18.16 -12.83
CA GLU A 303 -0.29 17.44 -12.70
C GLU A 303 0.33 17.76 -11.35
N ARG A 304 0.87 16.73 -10.71
CA ARG A 304 1.57 16.85 -9.44
C ARG A 304 2.84 16.03 -9.42
N LEU A 305 3.80 16.46 -8.62
CA LEU A 305 4.97 15.65 -8.33
C LEU A 305 4.75 14.84 -7.05
N VAL A 306 5.17 13.59 -7.06
CA VAL A 306 5.11 12.72 -5.88
C VAL A 306 6.45 12.11 -5.55
N THR A 307 6.56 11.70 -4.28
CA THR A 307 7.67 10.93 -3.73
C THR A 307 7.14 9.59 -3.25
N VAL A 308 7.79 8.51 -3.67
CA VAL A 308 7.45 7.13 -3.27
C VAL A 308 8.51 6.64 -2.29
N ALA A 309 8.08 6.14 -1.14
CA ALA A 309 8.93 5.55 -0.12
C ALA A 309 8.43 4.14 0.25
N VAL A 310 9.31 3.15 0.25
CA VAL A 310 9.02 1.78 0.69
C VAL A 310 9.85 1.46 1.91
N ILE A 311 9.18 1.07 2.99
CA ILE A 311 9.77 1.02 4.33
C ILE A 311 9.39 -0.29 4.99
N ASP A 312 10.40 -0.97 5.52
CA ASP A 312 10.27 -2.11 6.40
C ASP A 312 10.28 -1.61 7.86
N ASN A 313 9.23 -1.93 8.60
CA ASN A 313 9.02 -1.43 9.96
C ASN A 313 9.57 -2.36 11.05
N ASP A 314 9.88 -3.61 10.69
CA ASP A 314 10.02 -4.69 11.66
C ASP A 314 11.42 -5.33 11.59
N VAL A 315 12.45 -4.53 11.30
CA VAL A 315 13.83 -5.03 11.25
C VAL A 315 14.34 -5.28 12.67
N PRO A 316 14.64 -6.52 13.07
CA PRO A 316 15.04 -6.83 14.43
C PRO A 316 16.41 -6.22 14.78
N VAL A 317 16.50 -5.60 15.95
CA VAL A 317 17.75 -5.09 16.55
C VAL A 317 17.95 -5.76 17.90
N VAL A 318 18.83 -6.77 17.92
CA VAL A 318 19.08 -7.63 19.09
C VAL A 318 19.57 -6.82 20.28
N ASP A 319 20.48 -5.86 20.05
CA ASP A 319 21.11 -5.07 21.12
C ASP A 319 20.10 -4.24 21.93
N LYS A 320 18.95 -3.90 21.34
CA LYS A 320 17.92 -3.04 21.94
C LYS A 320 16.64 -3.79 22.30
N ASP A 321 16.61 -5.10 22.06
CA ASP A 321 15.41 -5.93 22.18
C ASP A 321 14.18 -5.25 21.54
N GLY A 322 14.33 -4.84 20.28
CA GLY A 322 13.30 -4.05 19.59
C GLY A 322 13.44 -4.08 18.08
N PHE A 323 12.62 -3.26 17.42
CA PHE A 323 12.60 -3.15 15.96
C PHE A 323 13.11 -1.78 15.49
N ALA A 324 13.81 -1.79 14.37
CA ALA A 324 14.23 -0.62 13.61
C ALA A 324 13.52 -0.58 12.26
N ARG A 325 13.69 0.55 11.57
CA ARG A 325 13.05 0.81 10.29
C ARG A 325 14.10 0.89 9.19
N ARG A 326 13.85 0.23 8.07
CA ARG A 326 14.75 0.24 6.91
C ARG A 326 14.01 0.73 5.68
N CYS A 327 14.63 1.65 4.94
CA CYS A 327 14.10 2.08 3.66
C CYS A 327 14.56 1.09 2.58
N HIS A 328 13.60 0.52 1.86
CA HIS A 328 13.86 -0.39 0.73
C HIS A 328 13.86 0.34 -0.62
N PHE A 329 13.19 1.49 -0.71
CA PHE A 329 13.16 2.27 -1.94
C PHE A 329 12.74 3.70 -1.64
N LEU A 330 13.37 4.66 -2.33
CA LEU A 330 13.04 6.08 -2.17
C LEU A 330 13.30 6.83 -3.46
N ALA A 331 12.23 7.39 -4.05
CA ALA A 331 12.31 8.20 -5.25
C ALA A 331 11.39 9.42 -5.15
N ALA A 332 11.84 10.56 -5.67
CA ALA A 332 11.15 11.85 -5.62
C ALA A 332 10.87 12.40 -7.04
N ASN A 333 10.09 13.48 -7.09
CA ASN A 333 9.83 14.26 -8.31
C ASN A 333 9.17 13.44 -9.43
N ILE A 334 8.35 12.44 -9.09
CA ILE A 334 7.67 11.61 -10.08
C ILE A 334 6.41 12.36 -10.54
N PRO A 335 6.30 12.76 -11.82
CA PRO A 335 5.11 13.42 -12.31
C PRO A 335 3.96 12.42 -12.40
N ILE A 336 2.83 12.81 -11.83
CA ILE A 336 1.57 12.08 -11.90
C ILE A 336 0.47 13.05 -12.27
N ASP A 337 -0.38 12.60 -13.18
CA ASP A 337 -1.63 13.24 -13.54
C ASP A 337 -2.78 12.22 -13.35
N PRO A 338 -4.06 12.65 -13.38
CA PRO A 338 -5.17 11.73 -13.20
C PRO A 338 -5.29 10.68 -14.32
N THR A 339 -4.62 10.86 -15.46
CA THR A 339 -4.59 9.86 -16.55
C THR A 339 -3.43 8.87 -16.46
N THR A 340 -2.40 9.17 -15.67
CA THR A 340 -1.29 8.26 -15.36
C THR A 340 -1.85 6.97 -14.75
N LYS A 341 -1.68 5.86 -15.46
CA LYS A 341 -2.21 4.56 -15.03
C LYS A 341 -1.31 3.85 -14.03
N ALA A 342 0.00 3.94 -14.21
CA ALA A 342 0.95 3.14 -13.44
C ALA A 342 2.33 3.79 -13.36
N ILE A 343 3.00 3.52 -12.25
CA ILE A 343 4.38 3.89 -11.94
C ILE A 343 5.17 2.59 -11.80
N PRO A 344 5.83 2.13 -12.87
CA PRO A 344 6.75 1.00 -12.78
C PRO A 344 8.03 1.45 -12.08
N LEU A 345 8.22 1.05 -10.81
CA LEU A 345 9.38 1.47 -10.03
C LEU A 345 10.72 1.02 -10.65
N MET A 346 10.71 -0.06 -11.43
CA MET A 346 11.86 -0.56 -12.20
C MET A 346 12.39 0.42 -13.25
N MET A 347 11.52 1.32 -13.76
CA MET A 347 11.88 2.29 -14.80
C MET A 347 12.47 3.58 -14.21
N ILE A 348 12.37 3.78 -12.90
CA ILE A 348 12.90 4.96 -12.21
C ILE A 348 14.39 4.70 -11.92
N ARG A 349 15.25 5.08 -12.87
CA ARG A 349 16.71 4.82 -12.79
C ARG A 349 17.55 6.08 -12.63
N ASP A 350 16.99 7.26 -12.90
CA ASP A 350 17.75 8.50 -12.91
C ASP A 350 18.08 8.96 -11.48
N GLU A 351 19.29 8.64 -11.04
CA GLU A 351 19.81 8.93 -9.70
C GLU A 351 19.97 10.43 -9.39
N GLN A 352 20.06 11.27 -10.41
CA GLN A 352 20.20 12.71 -10.24
C GLN A 352 18.85 13.41 -10.08
N LYS A 353 17.81 12.89 -10.74
CA LYS A 353 16.51 13.57 -10.87
C LYS A 353 15.41 12.98 -10.00
N HIS A 354 15.44 11.65 -9.83
CA HIS A 354 14.34 10.92 -9.21
C HIS A 354 14.80 9.96 -8.12
N LEU A 355 15.80 9.13 -8.38
CA LEU A 355 16.14 7.98 -7.53
C LEU A 355 17.14 8.36 -6.43
N ALA A 356 16.71 8.31 -5.17
CA ALA A 356 17.61 8.53 -4.02
C ALA A 356 18.16 7.21 -3.46
N VAL A 357 17.28 6.22 -3.26
CA VAL A 357 17.62 4.89 -2.75
C VAL A 357 17.08 3.85 -3.74
N PRO A 358 17.95 3.03 -4.37
CA PRO A 358 17.54 1.98 -5.29
C PRO A 358 16.73 0.90 -4.56
N TRP A 359 16.02 0.08 -5.33
CA TRP A 359 15.24 -1.02 -4.78
C TRP A 359 16.15 -2.04 -4.11
N LEU A 360 15.99 -2.17 -2.79
CA LEU A 360 16.53 -3.26 -2.00
C LEU A 360 15.47 -4.35 -1.90
N PRO A 361 15.73 -5.58 -2.36
CA PRO A 361 14.84 -6.71 -2.16
C PRO A 361 14.41 -6.83 -0.70
N PRO A 362 13.10 -6.95 -0.41
CA PRO A 362 12.62 -7.26 0.93
C PRO A 362 13.15 -8.62 1.40
N PHE A 363 13.59 -8.68 2.64
CA PHE A 363 14.03 -9.91 3.28
C PHE A 363 13.73 -9.88 4.78
N SER A 364 13.47 -11.05 5.33
CA SER A 364 13.29 -11.32 6.76
C SER A 364 14.34 -12.35 7.16
N GLN A 365 14.88 -12.28 8.37
CA GLN A 365 15.76 -13.33 8.89
C GLN A 365 14.92 -14.52 9.40
N LYS A 366 15.54 -15.69 9.49
CA LYS A 366 14.83 -16.90 9.93
C LYS A 366 14.38 -16.76 11.38
N GLY A 367 13.12 -17.11 11.66
CA GLY A 367 12.53 -17.03 12.99
C GLY A 367 12.12 -15.61 13.44
N ALA A 368 12.41 -14.57 12.66
CA ALA A 368 11.82 -13.25 12.85
C ALA A 368 10.30 -13.28 12.56
N PRO A 369 9.49 -12.40 13.18
CA PRO A 369 8.10 -12.23 12.79
C PRO A 369 7.98 -11.69 11.36
N LYS A 370 6.77 -11.65 10.80
CA LYS A 370 6.54 -11.15 9.45
C LYS A 370 6.85 -9.65 9.37
N HIS A 371 7.68 -9.26 8.40
CA HIS A 371 8.04 -7.87 8.16
C HIS A 371 6.96 -7.13 7.38
N ARG A 372 6.55 -5.94 7.84
CA ARG A 372 5.57 -5.06 7.18
C ARG A 372 6.28 -4.08 6.23
N LEU A 373 6.11 -4.29 4.93
CA LEU A 373 6.64 -3.43 3.89
C LEU A 373 5.57 -2.42 3.47
N SER A 374 5.70 -1.23 4.04
CA SER A 374 4.78 -0.11 3.87
C SER A 374 5.21 0.76 2.69
N ILE A 375 4.33 0.94 1.72
CA ILE A 375 4.53 1.77 0.54
C ILE A 375 3.75 3.07 0.73
N PHE A 376 4.45 4.18 0.87
CA PHE A 376 3.87 5.52 0.94
C PHE A 376 4.09 6.28 -0.36
N ILE A 377 3.03 6.95 -0.80
CA ILE A 377 3.09 7.96 -1.85
C ILE A 377 2.79 9.30 -1.19
N MET A 378 3.72 10.23 -1.31
CA MET A 378 3.65 11.56 -0.74
C MET A 378 3.59 12.60 -1.86
N GLU A 379 2.60 13.48 -1.83
CA GLU A 379 2.47 14.60 -2.75
C GLU A 379 3.42 15.71 -2.35
N GLN A 380 4.10 16.31 -3.34
CA GLN A 380 4.93 17.50 -3.17
C GLN A 380 4.05 18.73 -3.37
N LYS A 381 3.86 19.52 -2.31
CA LYS A 381 3.04 20.74 -2.36
C LYS A 381 3.57 21.70 -3.42
N ASN A 382 2.66 22.34 -4.15
CA ASN A 382 2.96 23.32 -5.19
C ASN A 382 3.93 22.84 -6.29
N ASN A 383 4.05 21.52 -6.49
CA ASN A 383 5.01 20.93 -7.42
C ASN A 383 6.46 21.35 -7.15
N GLU A 384 6.78 21.58 -5.87
CA GLU A 384 8.13 21.90 -5.45
C GLU A 384 9.06 20.72 -5.71
N ILE A 385 10.06 20.94 -6.56
CA ILE A 385 11.06 19.94 -6.91
C ILE A 385 11.98 19.74 -5.71
N ILE A 386 12.02 18.50 -5.21
CA ILE A 386 12.90 18.11 -4.12
C ILE A 386 14.29 17.80 -4.65
N ASP A 387 15.30 18.35 -3.99
CA ASP A 387 16.70 18.02 -4.24
C ASP A 387 17.00 16.57 -3.82
N VAL A 388 17.25 15.71 -4.81
CA VAL A 388 17.52 14.28 -4.61
C VAL A 388 18.84 14.05 -3.87
N ALA A 389 19.83 14.93 -4.02
CA ALA A 389 21.10 14.82 -3.31
C ALA A 389 20.90 15.00 -1.81
N LYS A 390 20.18 16.04 -1.39
CA LYS A 390 19.80 16.25 0.02
C LYS A 390 18.95 15.10 0.56
N LEU A 391 18.09 14.53 -0.26
CA LEU A 391 17.24 13.41 0.12
C LEU A 391 18.07 12.13 0.33
N ARG A 392 19.07 11.89 -0.52
CA ARG A 392 20.06 10.81 -0.36
C ARG A 392 20.94 11.04 0.87
N GLU A 393 21.45 12.25 1.09
CA GLU A 393 22.21 12.60 2.30
C GLU A 393 21.38 12.40 3.58
N ALA A 394 20.10 12.77 3.55
CA ALA A 394 19.19 12.57 4.66
C ALA A 394 18.97 11.08 4.96
N TYR A 395 18.94 10.24 3.92
CA TYR A 395 18.93 8.78 4.05
C TYR A 395 20.26 8.26 4.63
N ILE A 396 21.41 8.62 4.03
CA ILE A 396 22.75 8.17 4.48
C ILE A 396 22.99 8.53 5.95
N ARG A 397 22.64 9.75 6.36
CA ARG A 397 22.76 10.18 7.76
C ARG A 397 21.90 9.34 8.72
N SER A 398 20.77 8.82 8.24
CA SER A 398 19.85 7.97 9.01
C SER A 398 20.20 6.47 8.97
N SER A 399 20.94 6.04 7.93
CA SER A 399 21.35 4.65 7.70
C SER A 399 22.77 4.34 8.15
N ASN A 400 23.55 5.34 8.57
CA ASN A 400 24.94 5.12 8.94
C ASN A 400 25.02 4.19 10.16
N PRO A 401 25.71 3.03 10.03
CA PRO A 401 25.67 1.94 11.00
C PRO A 401 26.68 2.18 12.13
N ASP A 402 26.59 3.31 12.83
CA ASP A 402 27.33 3.50 14.08
C ASP A 402 26.56 2.74 15.18
N PRO A 403 27.03 1.56 15.64
CA PRO A 403 26.28 0.68 16.53
C PRO A 403 25.97 1.36 17.88
N ALA A 404 26.79 2.34 18.29
CA ALA A 404 26.64 3.07 19.54
C ALA A 404 25.67 4.27 19.47
N LYS A 405 25.37 4.84 18.28
CA LYS A 405 24.64 6.12 18.19
C LYS A 405 23.32 6.08 17.41
N ASN A 406 23.21 5.38 16.27
CA ASN A 406 21.97 5.43 15.46
C ASN A 406 21.80 4.20 14.53
N PRO A 407 21.36 3.04 15.04
CA PRO A 407 20.97 1.95 14.15
C PRO A 407 19.73 2.37 13.34
N ASN A 408 19.86 2.43 12.01
CA ASN A 408 18.80 2.52 10.99
C ASN A 408 17.52 3.24 11.48
N LYS A 409 17.60 4.56 11.62
CA LYS A 409 16.46 5.42 12.02
C LYS A 409 15.80 6.09 10.82
N PHE A 410 15.57 5.36 9.73
CA PHE A 410 14.75 5.94 8.68
C PHE A 410 13.31 6.11 9.21
N SER A 411 12.80 7.34 9.21
CA SER A 411 11.46 7.64 9.70
C SER A 411 10.75 8.56 8.73
N ILE A 412 9.53 8.19 8.34
CA ILE A 412 8.65 9.04 7.50
C ILE A 412 8.38 10.37 8.19
N LYS A 413 8.17 10.34 9.51
CA LYS A 413 7.97 11.56 10.29
C LYS A 413 9.15 12.50 10.13
N SER A 414 10.37 12.02 10.34
CA SER A 414 11.59 12.82 10.16
C SER A 414 11.83 13.26 8.71
N LEU A 415 11.41 12.45 7.72
CA LEU A 415 11.45 12.86 6.32
C LEU A 415 10.49 14.03 6.06
N LYS A 416 9.26 13.96 6.56
CA LYS A 416 8.27 15.03 6.48
C LYS A 416 8.72 16.29 7.23
N ASP A 417 9.36 16.14 8.38
CA ASP A 417 9.88 17.27 9.15
C ASP A 417 11.01 18.00 8.40
N LYS A 418 11.86 17.26 7.66
CA LYS A 418 12.93 17.82 6.82
C LYS A 418 12.41 18.41 5.50
N PHE A 419 11.38 17.79 4.93
CA PHE A 419 10.75 18.20 3.67
C PHE A 419 9.27 18.48 3.93
N PRO A 420 8.92 19.66 4.49
CA PRO A 420 7.56 19.99 4.88
C PRO A 420 6.58 20.07 3.70
N ALA A 421 7.09 20.16 2.47
CA ALA A 421 6.31 20.05 1.25
C ALA A 421 5.73 18.65 1.02
N LEU A 422 6.19 17.61 1.72
CA LEU A 422 5.69 16.24 1.57
C LEU A 422 4.43 15.98 2.39
N GLU A 423 3.36 15.60 1.71
CA GLU A 423 2.12 15.17 2.34
C GLU A 423 1.78 13.72 1.96
N PRO A 424 1.66 12.79 2.93
CA PRO A 424 1.29 11.41 2.63
C PRO A 424 -0.15 11.36 2.14
N VAL A 425 -0.36 10.84 0.93
CA VAL A 425 -1.65 10.81 0.23
C VAL A 425 -2.05 9.41 -0.21
N GLY A 426 -1.09 8.55 -0.54
CA GLY A 426 -1.33 7.19 -1.02
C GLY A 426 -0.62 6.17 -0.15
N PHE A 427 -1.22 4.98 -0.03
CA PHE A 427 -0.66 3.90 0.76
C PHE A 427 -1.03 2.53 0.24
N ASN A 428 -0.07 1.61 0.30
CA ASN A 428 -0.31 0.19 0.21
C ASN A 428 0.71 -0.57 1.09
N ILE A 429 0.47 -1.85 1.34
CA ILE A 429 1.32 -2.67 2.20
C ILE A 429 1.37 -4.10 1.70
N PHE A 430 2.53 -4.72 1.76
CA PHE A 430 2.68 -6.17 1.69
C PHE A 430 3.55 -6.62 2.86
N ARG A 431 3.64 -7.93 3.08
CA ARG A 431 4.48 -8.51 4.12
C ARG A 431 5.47 -9.48 3.51
N THR A 432 6.57 -9.71 4.21
CA THR A 432 7.55 -10.74 3.86
C THR A 432 7.92 -11.54 5.09
N GLU A 433 8.30 -12.80 4.88
CA GLU A 433 8.80 -13.69 5.92
C GLU A 433 9.94 -14.53 5.36
N TRP A 434 10.65 -15.25 6.22
CA TRP A 434 11.68 -16.18 5.76
C TRP A 434 11.04 -17.33 4.97
N ASP A 435 11.51 -17.55 3.76
CA ASP A 435 11.11 -18.65 2.88
C ASP A 435 12.34 -19.44 2.39
N GLU A 436 12.12 -20.40 1.50
CA GLU A 436 13.17 -21.27 0.95
C GLU A 436 14.18 -20.50 0.08
N TYR A 437 13.75 -19.41 -0.56
CA TYR A 437 14.55 -18.66 -1.54
C TYR A 437 15.24 -17.42 -0.94
N THR A 438 14.92 -17.08 0.31
CA THR A 438 15.39 -15.85 0.96
C THR A 438 16.92 -15.80 1.01
N ALA A 439 17.57 -16.93 1.35
CA ALA A 439 19.03 -17.02 1.38
C ALA A 439 19.67 -16.75 0.01
N ASP A 440 19.10 -17.31 -1.06
CA ASP A 440 19.59 -17.11 -2.43
C ASP A 440 19.40 -15.66 -2.89
N VAL A 441 18.26 -15.05 -2.59
CA VAL A 441 17.98 -13.64 -2.92
C VAL A 441 18.95 -12.73 -2.18
N MET A 442 19.24 -13.01 -0.91
CA MET A 442 20.22 -12.27 -0.13
C MET A 442 21.63 -12.41 -0.72
N ALA A 443 22.04 -13.63 -1.11
CA ALA A 443 23.33 -13.88 -1.73
C ALA A 443 23.50 -13.14 -3.07
N ARG A 444 22.49 -13.19 -3.97
CA ARG A 444 22.54 -12.48 -5.27
C ARG A 444 22.66 -10.97 -5.14
N ASN A 445 22.12 -10.40 -4.05
CA ASN A 445 22.08 -8.96 -3.81
C ASN A 445 23.08 -8.50 -2.74
N ASN A 446 24.04 -9.35 -2.35
CA ASN A 446 25.08 -9.08 -1.36
C ASN A 446 24.54 -8.57 -0.01
N ILE A 447 23.43 -9.16 0.46
CA ILE A 447 22.77 -8.79 1.72
C ILE A 447 23.25 -9.74 2.84
N PRO A 448 23.80 -9.23 3.95
CA PRO A 448 24.27 -10.06 5.05
C PRO A 448 23.14 -10.54 5.97
N GLY A 449 23.42 -11.58 6.77
CA GLY A 449 22.53 -12.06 7.84
C GLY A 449 21.58 -13.18 7.45
N ALA A 450 21.83 -13.87 6.33
CA ALA A 450 21.09 -15.10 5.96
C ALA A 450 21.44 -16.29 6.86
N ASP A 451 22.59 -16.24 7.52
CA ASP A 451 23.13 -17.23 8.46
C ASP A 451 22.61 -17.05 9.90
N VAL A 452 21.79 -16.02 10.15
CA VAL A 452 21.25 -15.70 11.47
C VAL A 452 19.84 -16.26 11.64
N GLU A 453 19.59 -16.95 12.76
CA GLU A 453 18.27 -17.46 13.15
C GLU A 453 17.86 -16.92 14.52
N PHE A 454 16.68 -16.32 14.58
CA PHE A 454 16.05 -15.90 15.83
C PHE A 454 15.22 -17.01 16.45
N LYS A 455 15.32 -17.13 17.78
CA LYS A 455 14.49 -18.04 18.58
C LYS A 455 13.79 -17.22 19.66
N HIS A 456 12.60 -17.68 20.05
CA HIS A 456 11.88 -17.06 21.14
C HIS A 456 12.72 -17.06 22.43
N ALA A 457 12.80 -15.90 23.07
CA ALA A 457 13.40 -15.76 24.39
C ALA A 457 12.65 -16.67 25.39
N ARG A 458 13.37 -17.60 26.01
CA ARG A 458 12.81 -18.49 27.01
C ARG A 458 12.73 -17.77 28.34
N VAL A 459 11.52 -17.45 28.78
CA VAL A 459 11.29 -16.90 30.12
C VAL A 459 11.18 -18.06 31.11
N HIS A 460 12.22 -18.27 31.91
CA HIS A 460 12.21 -19.29 32.96
C HIS A 460 11.33 -18.86 34.14
N SER A 461 10.86 -19.83 34.92
CA SER A 461 10.07 -19.51 36.11
C SER A 461 10.94 -18.77 37.13
N MET A 462 10.48 -17.59 37.56
CA MET A 462 11.11 -16.85 38.66
C MET A 462 10.81 -17.47 40.03
N LYS A 463 9.95 -18.50 40.09
CA LYS A 463 9.66 -19.19 41.34
C LYS A 463 10.90 -19.99 41.74
N PRO A 464 11.40 -19.84 42.98
CA PRO A 464 12.51 -20.66 43.43
C PRO A 464 12.07 -22.12 43.44
N GLU A 465 13.05 -23.01 43.25
CA GLU A 465 12.83 -24.43 43.43
C GLU A 465 12.36 -24.69 44.86
N ARG A 466 11.22 -25.38 44.98
CA ARG A 466 10.67 -25.79 46.28
C ARG A 466 10.74 -27.30 46.36
N GLY A 467 11.12 -27.79 47.54
CA GLY A 467 11.08 -29.21 47.83
C GLY A 467 9.70 -29.80 47.53
N PRO A 468 9.64 -31.03 46.98
CA PRO A 468 8.39 -31.61 46.55
C PRO A 468 7.48 -31.84 47.77
N ARG A 469 6.24 -31.37 47.68
CA ARG A 469 5.22 -31.48 48.74
C ARG A 469 4.30 -32.66 48.41
N GLY A 470 3.78 -33.31 49.44
CA GLY A 470 2.96 -34.52 49.32
C GLY A 470 3.54 -35.67 50.12
N TRP A 471 2.70 -36.61 50.54
CA TRP A 471 3.12 -37.73 51.38
C TRP A 471 4.08 -38.66 50.62
N GLU A 472 3.79 -38.89 49.35
CA GLU A 472 4.54 -39.71 48.40
C GLU A 472 5.84 -39.03 48.00
N ALA A 473 5.78 -37.72 47.72
CA ALA A 473 6.93 -36.88 47.37
C ALA A 473 8.01 -36.85 48.48
N LYS A 474 7.59 -36.75 49.75
CA LYS A 474 8.52 -36.75 50.90
C LYS A 474 9.20 -38.09 51.15
N ARG A 475 8.72 -39.19 50.54
CA ARG A 475 9.14 -40.58 50.81
C ARG A 475 9.72 -41.28 49.58
N GLN A 476 10.31 -40.50 48.68
CA GLN A 476 11.03 -41.02 47.50
C GLN A 476 12.43 -41.55 47.84
N GLY A 477 13.04 -41.09 48.94
CA GLY A 477 14.41 -41.45 49.29
C GLY A 477 14.59 -42.93 49.71
N PRO A 478 15.84 -43.46 49.68
CA PRO A 478 16.16 -44.85 50.06
C PRO A 478 15.77 -45.24 51.49
N LYS A 479 15.68 -44.26 52.41
CA LYS A 479 15.19 -44.45 53.79
C LYS A 479 13.79 -45.10 53.83
N TYR A 480 12.96 -44.87 52.80
CA TYR A 480 11.59 -45.36 52.71
C TYR A 480 11.42 -46.48 51.68
N ARG A 481 12.47 -47.26 51.41
CA ARG A 481 12.46 -48.31 50.39
C ARG A 481 11.31 -49.32 50.57
N HIS A 482 10.94 -49.64 51.80
CA HIS A 482 9.81 -50.51 52.13
C HIS A 482 8.43 -49.91 51.71
N LEU A 483 8.34 -48.59 51.53
CA LEU A 483 7.13 -47.87 51.08
C LEU A 483 7.14 -47.56 49.59
N TRP A 484 8.19 -47.93 48.84
CA TRP A 484 8.30 -47.60 47.42
C TRP A 484 7.18 -48.18 46.57
N LYS A 485 6.52 -49.25 47.02
CA LYS A 485 5.30 -49.77 46.38
C LYS A 485 4.15 -48.76 46.28
N TYR A 486 4.12 -47.75 47.17
CA TYR A 486 3.12 -46.67 47.16
C TYR A 486 3.66 -45.36 46.58
N THR A 487 4.98 -45.14 46.61
CA THR A 487 5.58 -43.85 46.24
C THR A 487 6.15 -43.84 44.82
N HIS A 488 6.52 -44.99 44.25
CA HIS A 488 7.09 -45.11 42.90
C HIS A 488 6.06 -45.65 41.91
N ARG A 489 6.23 -45.30 40.62
CA ARG A 489 5.35 -45.73 39.52
C ARG A 489 3.86 -45.40 39.78
N ILE A 490 3.61 -44.29 40.49
CA ILE A 490 2.26 -43.78 40.71
C ILE A 490 1.68 -43.44 39.34
N ALA A 491 0.59 -44.11 38.97
CA ALA A 491 -0.16 -43.75 37.78
C ALA A 491 -0.73 -42.35 37.99
N THR A 492 -0.29 -41.37 37.20
CA THR A 492 -1.02 -40.12 37.08
C THR A 492 -2.40 -40.47 36.55
N PRO A 493 -3.51 -40.25 37.30
CA PRO A 493 -4.83 -40.47 36.74
C PRO A 493 -4.92 -39.55 35.51
N LYS A 494 -5.15 -40.13 34.34
CA LYS A 494 -5.45 -39.36 33.12
C LYS A 494 -6.63 -38.46 33.50
N ARG A 495 -6.37 -37.16 33.69
CA ARG A 495 -7.42 -36.17 33.97
C ARG A 495 -8.43 -36.28 32.82
N LYS A 496 -9.59 -36.90 33.08
CA LYS A 496 -10.78 -36.64 32.27
C LYS A 496 -11.08 -35.17 32.50
N PHE A 497 -10.73 -34.34 31.54
CA PHE A 497 -11.28 -33.00 31.46
C PHE A 497 -12.79 -33.16 31.36
N VAL A 498 -13.50 -32.83 32.45
CA VAL A 498 -14.94 -32.56 32.37
C VAL A 498 -15.06 -31.25 31.61
N LYS A 499 -15.85 -31.27 30.53
CA LYS A 499 -16.18 -30.10 29.71
C LYS A 499 -16.88 -29.04 30.53
#